data_AF-A0A958PRT4-F1
#
_entry.id   AF-A0A958PRT4-F1
#
_cell.length_a   1.000
_cell.length_b   1.000
_cell.length_c   1.000
_cell.angle_alpha   90.00
_cell.angle_beta   90.00
_cell.angle_gamma   90.00
#
_symmetry.space_group_name_H-M   'P 1'
#
loop_
_entity.id
_entity.type
_entity.pdbx_description
1 polymer ?
#
loop_
_entity_poly.entity_id
_entity_poly.type
_entity_poly.pdbx_seq_one_letter_code
_entity_poly.pdbx_strand_id
1 'polypeptide(L)'
;MNSTCSAHKPLSEPHNYGRIVYESRDGLIIKPRSIVWEELFIGKIGFVEDVTNTIAKKNPEFSGFTLPNLTFSRYDQVNYSIEKLVVSPTDYCSKIEIEKIGNTFALLIFFGITDLHQENIFFGRDSKGKLIFTPIDVEIVLECPKTLGQSGLVPDAAYPFYVSAISHLKKLVNNVGIETVAAPLVYGYLKTLSLLAESESELNSLMLTFIDIQSTPIRVAIRKSKSYSNFLNGIYKQKEFQIPPIPSEQAQLERRDIPYFFRFPNDETLYYYDNFLNPIKVPAKDVSGMILLKKRIVSENEITPNPHLNQIFRTGPLQIIRGLCYITRHFESKYKSTNILSKYGMAYLWDEYFKIKLKCSLQN
;
A
#
# COMPACT_ATOMS: atom_id res chain seq x y z
N MET A 1 13.46 -35.45 23.32
CA MET A 1 14.01 -34.15 23.75
C MET A 1 13.03 -33.06 23.30
N ASN A 2 12.05 -32.73 24.14
CA ASN A 2 11.14 -31.62 23.87
C ASN A 2 11.85 -30.34 24.28
N SER A 3 12.59 -29.75 23.33
CA SER A 3 13.07 -28.38 23.44
C SER A 3 11.83 -27.51 23.61
N THR A 4 11.65 -26.95 24.80
CA THR A 4 10.66 -25.93 25.09
C THR A 4 11.01 -24.71 24.26
N CYS A 5 10.50 -24.65 23.04
CA CYS A 5 10.48 -23.44 22.22
C CYS A 5 9.81 -22.35 23.06
N SER A 6 10.62 -21.44 23.58
CA SER A 6 10.12 -20.20 24.17
C SER A 6 9.18 -19.53 23.19
N ALA A 7 8.00 -19.14 23.66
CA ALA A 7 6.96 -18.59 22.81
C ALA A 7 7.43 -17.31 22.10
N HIS A 8 7.66 -17.40 20.80
CA HIS A 8 7.70 -16.24 19.91
C HIS A 8 6.31 -15.59 19.87
N LYS A 9 6.23 -14.26 19.79
CA LYS A 9 4.94 -13.57 19.68
C LYS A 9 4.46 -13.63 18.22
N PRO A 10 3.40 -14.38 17.88
CA PRO A 10 2.86 -14.40 16.52
C PRO A 10 2.30 -13.02 16.16
N LEU A 11 2.57 -12.56 14.95
CA LEU A 11 2.11 -11.28 14.41
C LEU A 11 1.22 -11.42 13.17
N SER A 12 1.19 -12.62 12.56
CA SER A 12 0.33 -12.90 11.40
C SER A 12 -0.38 -14.24 11.52
N GLU A 13 -1.33 -14.45 10.62
CA GLU A 13 -1.90 -15.76 10.33
C GLU A 13 -0.85 -16.67 9.66
N PRO A 14 -1.01 -18.00 9.76
CA PRO A 14 -0.12 -18.96 9.11
C PRO A 14 -0.30 -18.99 7.59
N HIS A 15 0.83 -19.10 6.90
CA HIS A 15 0.93 -19.31 5.45
C HIS A 15 2.00 -20.38 5.16
N ASN A 16 1.96 -20.97 3.96
CA ASN A 16 3.05 -21.80 3.42
C ASN A 16 3.64 -22.81 4.44
N TYR A 17 2.82 -23.76 4.91
CA TYR A 17 3.18 -24.79 5.89
C TYR A 17 3.29 -24.27 7.33
N GLY A 18 2.29 -23.51 7.77
CA GLY A 18 2.18 -23.05 9.16
C GLY A 18 3.15 -21.93 9.54
N ARG A 19 3.85 -21.33 8.58
CA ARG A 19 4.82 -20.27 8.82
C ARG A 19 4.12 -18.96 9.14
N ILE A 20 4.62 -18.26 10.13
CA ILE A 20 4.04 -17.04 10.66
C ILE A 20 5.10 -15.94 10.70
N VAL A 21 4.67 -14.69 10.53
CA VAL A 21 5.46 -13.54 10.94
C VAL A 21 5.46 -13.49 12.46
N TYR A 22 6.62 -13.29 13.08
CA TYR A 22 6.75 -13.23 14.52
C TYR A 22 7.80 -12.23 14.98
N GLU A 23 7.71 -11.80 16.24
CA GLU A 23 8.75 -11.01 16.90
C GLU A 23 9.77 -11.94 17.57
N SER A 24 11.05 -11.77 17.23
CA SER A 24 12.17 -12.48 17.85
C SER A 24 12.39 -11.98 19.29
N ARG A 25 13.19 -12.71 20.08
CA ARG A 25 13.56 -12.29 21.44
C ARG A 25 14.36 -10.98 21.46
N ASP A 26 15.12 -10.72 20.40
CA ASP A 26 15.93 -9.52 20.24
C ASP A 26 15.11 -8.34 19.67
N GLY A 27 13.78 -8.49 19.57
CA GLY A 27 12.88 -7.45 19.08
C GLY A 27 12.91 -7.25 17.57
N LEU A 28 13.44 -8.20 16.79
CA LEU A 28 13.38 -8.17 15.32
C LEU A 28 12.07 -8.77 14.82
N ILE A 29 11.57 -8.28 13.69
CA ILE A 29 10.43 -8.90 13.00
C ILE A 29 10.99 -9.94 12.04
N ILE A 30 10.57 -11.20 12.19
CA ILE A 30 10.97 -12.29 11.31
C ILE A 30 9.84 -12.58 10.33
N LYS A 31 10.12 -12.41 9.02
CA LYS A 31 9.19 -12.74 7.93
C LYS A 31 9.69 -13.99 7.19
N PRO A 32 8.88 -15.08 7.14
CA PRO A 32 9.25 -16.31 6.46
C PRO A 32 8.85 -16.28 4.98
N ARG A 33 9.18 -15.20 4.28
CA ARG A 33 8.86 -14.95 2.86
C ARG A 33 9.78 -13.88 2.30
N SER A 34 9.79 -13.71 0.99
CA SER A 34 10.50 -12.60 0.34
C SER A 34 10.07 -11.27 0.94
N ILE A 35 11.05 -10.39 1.15
CA ILE A 35 10.90 -9.03 1.68
C ILE A 35 11.45 -7.97 0.72
N VAL A 36 11.77 -8.37 -0.52
CA VAL A 36 12.50 -7.53 -1.50
C VAL A 36 11.80 -6.20 -1.71
N TRP A 37 10.47 -6.23 -1.78
CA TRP A 37 9.66 -5.04 -1.99
C TRP A 37 9.60 -4.15 -0.74
N GLU A 38 9.50 -4.71 0.47
CA GLU A 38 9.65 -3.92 1.70
C GLU A 38 11.05 -3.29 1.78
N GLU A 39 12.11 -4.05 1.50
CA GLU A 39 13.47 -3.53 1.54
C GLU A 39 13.66 -2.37 0.54
N LEU A 40 13.08 -2.48 -0.66
CA LEU A 40 13.11 -1.47 -1.69
C LEU A 40 12.39 -0.17 -1.28
N PHE A 41 11.22 -0.25 -0.65
CA PHE A 41 10.42 0.93 -0.32
C PHE A 41 10.66 1.50 1.08
N ILE A 42 11.02 0.69 2.07
CA ILE A 42 11.13 1.12 3.48
C ILE A 42 12.47 0.75 4.10
N GLY A 43 13.40 0.19 3.31
CA GLY A 43 14.75 -0.17 3.73
C GLY A 43 15.82 0.88 3.41
N LYS A 44 17.02 0.61 3.91
CA LYS A 44 18.24 1.42 3.68
C LYS A 44 18.90 1.17 2.32
N ILE A 45 18.24 0.46 1.39
CA ILE A 45 18.85 0.03 0.12
C ILE A 45 18.99 1.17 -0.91
N GLY A 46 18.50 2.37 -0.62
CA GLY A 46 18.75 3.59 -1.41
C GLY A 46 17.71 3.87 -2.50
N PHE A 47 16.84 2.93 -2.88
CA PHE A 47 15.87 3.15 -3.96
C PHE A 47 14.97 4.38 -3.75
N VAL A 48 14.37 4.55 -2.56
CA VAL A 48 13.53 5.74 -2.27
C VAL A 48 14.35 7.03 -2.23
N GLU A 49 15.63 6.96 -1.83
CA GLU A 49 16.55 8.09 -1.89
C GLU A 49 16.85 8.47 -3.34
N ASP A 50 17.10 7.49 -4.21
CA ASP A 50 17.29 7.71 -5.64
C ASP A 50 16.04 8.28 -6.32
N VAL A 51 14.84 7.77 -5.98
CA VAL A 51 13.55 8.35 -6.40
C VAL A 51 13.46 9.81 -5.95
N THR A 52 13.81 10.09 -4.68
CA THR A 52 13.80 11.44 -4.11
C THR A 52 14.74 12.36 -4.88
N ASN A 53 15.95 11.88 -5.19
CA ASN A 53 16.97 12.63 -5.92
C ASN A 53 16.53 12.91 -7.37
N THR A 54 15.96 11.93 -8.06
CA THR A 54 15.40 12.10 -9.41
C THR A 54 14.28 13.14 -9.43
N ILE A 55 13.38 13.13 -8.45
CA ILE A 55 12.33 14.15 -8.31
C ILE A 55 12.93 15.52 -7.97
N ALA A 56 13.88 15.57 -7.04
CA ALA A 56 14.49 16.82 -6.57
C ALA A 56 15.27 17.56 -7.67
N LYS A 57 15.85 16.83 -8.64
CA LYS A 57 16.47 17.44 -9.84
C LYS A 57 15.48 18.29 -10.65
N LYS A 58 14.22 17.87 -10.72
CA LYS A 58 13.14 18.59 -11.41
C LYS A 58 12.43 19.61 -10.52
N ASN A 59 12.40 19.34 -9.21
CA ASN A 59 11.77 20.21 -8.23
C ASN A 59 12.62 20.29 -6.95
N PRO A 60 13.54 21.27 -6.84
CA PRO A 60 14.41 21.41 -5.66
C PRO A 60 13.66 21.65 -4.34
N GLU A 61 12.40 22.10 -4.40
CA GLU A 61 11.51 22.27 -3.25
C GLU A 61 10.78 20.98 -2.85
N PHE A 62 11.16 19.83 -3.41
CA PHE A 62 10.54 18.55 -3.04
C PHE A 62 10.84 18.21 -1.59
N SER A 63 9.78 18.07 -0.79
CA SER A 63 9.88 17.89 0.66
C SER A 63 10.19 16.44 1.09
N GLY A 64 10.27 15.51 0.14
CA GLY A 64 10.56 14.10 0.40
C GLY A 64 9.34 13.29 0.86
N PHE A 65 9.60 12.09 1.36
CA PHE A 65 8.58 11.14 1.82
C PHE A 65 8.58 10.97 3.34
N THR A 66 7.53 10.32 3.87
CA THR A 66 7.40 9.96 5.30
C THR A 66 7.84 8.52 5.62
N LEU A 67 8.59 7.89 4.70
CA LEU A 67 9.04 6.51 4.83
C LEU A 67 10.24 6.40 5.79
N PRO A 68 10.36 5.28 6.54
CA PRO A 68 11.51 4.99 7.37
C PRO A 68 12.67 4.47 6.51
N ASN A 69 13.83 4.33 7.14
CA ASN A 69 14.99 3.65 6.58
C ASN A 69 15.30 2.47 7.51
N LEU A 70 14.63 1.34 7.34
CA LEU A 70 14.80 0.15 8.18
C LEU A 70 15.99 -0.69 7.72
N THR A 71 16.63 -1.36 8.66
CA THR A 71 17.61 -2.42 8.34
C THR A 71 16.90 -3.75 8.09
N PHE A 72 17.28 -4.40 6.99
CA PHE A 72 16.86 -5.73 6.62
C PHE A 72 18.10 -6.64 6.59
N SER A 73 17.91 -7.91 6.94
CA SER A 73 18.98 -8.90 6.78
C SER A 73 18.42 -10.30 6.61
N ARG A 74 19.15 -11.16 5.90
CA ARG A 74 18.83 -12.58 5.81
C ARG A 74 19.03 -13.24 7.18
N TYR A 75 17.98 -13.85 7.71
CA TYR A 75 18.03 -14.54 9.01
C TYR A 75 18.48 -16.01 8.84
N ASP A 76 17.91 -16.69 7.84
CA ASP A 76 18.34 -18.02 7.42
C ASP A 76 18.03 -18.24 5.92
N GLN A 77 17.96 -19.50 5.47
CA GLN A 77 17.69 -19.82 4.07
C GLN A 77 16.36 -19.25 3.56
N VAL A 78 15.37 -19.11 4.44
CA VAL A 78 13.95 -18.93 4.14
C VAL A 78 13.29 -17.77 4.89
N ASN A 79 13.96 -17.29 5.94
CA ASN A 79 13.50 -16.23 6.81
C ASN A 79 14.38 -14.99 6.65
N TYR A 80 13.74 -13.83 6.76
CA TYR A 80 14.39 -12.54 6.80
C TYR A 80 14.05 -11.84 8.11
N SER A 81 15.02 -11.08 8.63
CA SER A 81 14.82 -10.25 9.80
C SER A 81 14.75 -8.78 9.41
N ILE A 82 13.88 -8.06 10.08
CA ILE A 82 13.59 -6.65 9.85
C ILE A 82 13.71 -5.92 11.18
N GLU A 83 14.38 -4.78 11.17
CA GLU A 83 14.37 -3.83 12.28
C GLU A 83 12.93 -3.48 12.64
N LYS A 84 12.56 -3.62 13.92
CA LYS A 84 11.22 -3.26 14.38
C LYS A 84 11.06 -1.75 14.40
N LEU A 85 10.19 -1.26 13.53
CA LEU A 85 9.74 0.12 13.55
C LEU A 85 8.91 0.39 14.81
N VAL A 86 9.38 1.29 15.66
CA VAL A 86 8.65 1.77 16.84
C VAL A 86 8.19 3.19 16.59
N VAL A 87 6.88 3.41 16.62
CA VAL A 87 6.27 4.73 16.45
C VAL A 87 5.44 5.11 17.68
N SER A 88 5.59 6.35 18.12
CA SER A 88 4.73 6.96 19.12
C SER A 88 3.56 7.67 18.42
N PRO A 89 2.31 7.54 18.91
CA PRO A 89 1.20 8.29 18.34
C PRO A 89 1.47 9.79 18.29
N THR A 90 1.03 10.45 17.22
CA THR A 90 1.10 11.91 17.09
C THR A 90 -0.28 12.45 16.76
N ASP A 91 -0.60 13.62 17.31
CA ASP A 91 -1.84 14.34 17.09
C ASP A 91 -1.61 15.72 16.44
N TYR A 92 -0.33 16.03 16.19
CA TYR A 92 0.14 17.23 15.52
C TYR A 92 1.06 16.89 14.35
N CYS A 93 0.81 17.54 13.21
CA CYS A 93 1.67 17.56 12.04
C CYS A 93 1.71 18.99 11.50
N SER A 94 2.90 19.47 11.14
CA SER A 94 3.06 20.70 10.36
C SER A 94 2.48 20.54 8.95
N LYS A 95 2.24 21.66 8.25
CA LYS A 95 1.76 21.64 6.85
C LYS A 95 2.70 20.86 5.93
N ILE A 96 4.02 21.03 6.12
CA ILE A 96 5.05 20.33 5.33
C ILE A 96 4.98 18.82 5.62
N GLU A 97 4.84 18.41 6.88
CA GLU A 97 4.67 17.00 7.22
C GLU A 97 3.42 16.37 6.59
N ILE A 98 2.30 17.11 6.54
CA ILE A 98 1.07 16.66 5.87
C ILE A 98 1.26 16.57 4.35
N GLU A 99 2.00 17.52 3.76
CA GLU A 99 2.40 17.45 2.35
C GLU A 99 3.22 16.18 2.07
N LYS A 100 4.19 15.84 2.92
CA LYS A 100 4.97 14.59 2.78
C LYS A 100 4.11 13.34 2.87
N ILE A 101 3.04 13.33 3.67
CA ILE A 101 2.05 12.22 3.65
C ILE A 101 1.41 12.13 2.25
N GLY A 102 1.07 13.27 1.66
CA GLY A 102 0.55 13.34 0.28
C GLY A 102 1.55 12.82 -0.75
N ASN A 103 2.82 13.18 -0.61
CA ASN A 103 3.91 12.66 -1.44
C ASN A 103 4.00 11.13 -1.32
N THR A 104 3.89 10.60 -0.10
CA THR A 104 3.86 9.15 0.13
C THR A 104 2.64 8.50 -0.50
N PHE A 105 1.44 9.10 -0.44
CA PHE A 105 0.27 8.56 -1.15
C PHE A 105 0.52 8.44 -2.66
N ALA A 106 1.12 9.48 -3.25
CA ALA A 106 1.46 9.50 -4.68
C ALA A 106 2.48 8.43 -5.05
N LEU A 107 3.53 8.25 -4.23
CA LEU A 107 4.53 7.21 -4.43
C LEU A 107 3.91 5.80 -4.43
N LEU A 108 3.11 5.51 -3.39
CA LEU A 108 2.51 4.19 -3.22
C LEU A 108 1.57 3.84 -4.39
N ILE A 109 0.72 4.79 -4.82
CA ILE A 109 -0.20 4.55 -5.93
C ILE A 109 0.51 4.47 -7.29
N PHE A 110 1.59 5.23 -7.48
CA PHE A 110 2.38 5.22 -8.71
C PHE A 110 3.04 3.85 -8.96
N PHE A 111 3.62 3.26 -7.92
CA PHE A 111 4.19 1.91 -7.97
C PHE A 111 3.15 0.79 -7.87
N GLY A 112 1.86 1.13 -7.81
CA GLY A 112 0.79 0.15 -7.77
C GLY A 112 0.79 -0.68 -6.49
N ILE A 113 1.19 -0.09 -5.38
CA ILE A 113 1.17 -0.74 -4.06
C ILE A 113 -0.28 -0.73 -3.56
N THR A 114 -0.79 -1.90 -3.21
CA THR A 114 -2.17 -2.07 -2.72
C THR A 114 -2.18 -2.86 -1.41
N ASP A 115 -3.37 -3.14 -0.89
CA ASP A 115 -3.57 -3.72 0.46
C ASP A 115 -3.08 -2.79 1.59
N LEU A 116 -3.15 -1.48 1.34
CA LEU A 116 -2.73 -0.40 2.24
C LEU A 116 -3.85 -0.01 3.22
N HIS A 117 -4.50 -1.00 3.84
CA HIS A 117 -5.46 -0.75 4.90
C HIS A 117 -4.77 -0.30 6.20
N GLN A 118 -5.52 0.27 7.14
CA GLN A 118 -4.99 0.90 8.36
C GLN A 118 -4.05 -0.01 9.15
N GLU A 119 -4.32 -1.32 9.18
CA GLU A 119 -3.53 -2.32 9.93
C GLU A 119 -2.15 -2.52 9.30
N ASN A 120 -2.02 -2.25 8.00
CA ASN A 120 -0.77 -2.34 7.24
C ASN A 120 -0.05 -0.99 7.15
N ILE A 121 -0.52 0.05 7.86
CA ILE A 121 0.09 1.38 7.89
C ILE A 121 0.47 1.75 9.32
N PHE A 122 1.72 2.18 9.50
CA PHE A 122 2.14 2.86 10.72
C PHE A 122 2.07 4.36 10.54
N PHE A 123 1.49 5.04 11.53
CA PHE A 123 1.41 6.49 11.61
C PHE A 123 1.82 6.97 13.01
N GLY A 124 2.81 7.86 13.08
CA GLY A 124 3.32 8.37 14.34
C GLY A 124 4.67 9.09 14.19
N ARG A 125 5.39 9.24 15.28
CA ARG A 125 6.77 9.73 15.30
C ARG A 125 7.72 8.63 15.73
N ASP A 126 8.87 8.54 15.06
CA ASP A 126 9.94 7.66 15.49
C ASP A 126 10.65 8.20 16.76
N SER A 127 11.67 7.49 17.23
CA SER A 127 12.48 7.90 18.40
C SER A 127 13.24 9.21 18.21
N LYS A 128 13.37 9.71 16.98
CA LYS A 128 14.01 10.98 16.63
C LYS A 128 12.99 12.10 16.40
N GLY A 129 11.71 11.83 16.61
CA GLY A 129 10.63 12.79 16.38
C GLY A 129 10.24 12.97 14.92
N LYS A 130 10.82 12.21 13.97
CA LYS A 130 10.47 12.27 12.55
C LYS A 130 9.08 11.68 12.35
N LEU A 131 8.24 12.38 11.57
CA LEU A 131 6.94 11.84 11.18
C LEU A 131 7.13 10.60 10.29
N ILE A 132 6.44 9.53 10.67
CA ILE A 132 6.33 8.28 9.92
C ILE A 132 4.88 8.10 9.48
N PHE A 133 4.69 7.88 8.19
CA PHE A 133 3.47 7.34 7.59
C PHE A 133 3.92 6.34 6.53
N THR A 134 3.85 5.05 6.83
CA THR A 134 4.51 4.03 5.99
C THR A 134 3.72 2.73 5.97
N PRO A 135 3.69 2.03 4.83
CA PRO A 135 3.32 0.63 4.84
C PRO A 135 4.34 -0.20 5.62
N ILE A 136 3.85 -1.27 6.26
CA ILE A 136 4.68 -2.30 6.92
C ILE A 136 4.67 -3.64 6.18
N ASP A 137 3.73 -3.79 5.25
CA ASP A 137 3.61 -4.94 4.37
C ASP A 137 3.52 -4.45 2.93
N VAL A 138 4.63 -4.55 2.20
CA VAL A 138 4.76 -4.10 0.81
C VAL A 138 5.06 -5.32 -0.02
N GLU A 139 4.05 -6.14 -0.29
CA GLU A 139 4.24 -7.39 -1.06
C GLU A 139 3.33 -7.47 -2.28
N ILE A 140 2.28 -6.64 -2.34
CA ILE A 140 1.40 -6.49 -3.49
C ILE A 140 1.74 -5.16 -4.16
N VAL A 141 2.55 -5.24 -5.20
CA VAL A 141 3.08 -4.10 -5.97
C VAL A 141 2.74 -4.27 -7.46
N LEU A 142 2.96 -3.22 -8.24
CA LEU A 142 2.75 -3.24 -9.71
C LEU A 142 1.32 -3.62 -10.11
N GLU A 143 0.34 -3.36 -9.24
CA GLU A 143 -1.07 -3.38 -9.59
C GLU A 143 -1.45 -2.09 -10.33
N CYS A 144 -2.50 -2.15 -11.14
CA CYS A 144 -3.07 -1.01 -11.85
C CYS A 144 -4.45 -0.67 -11.27
N PRO A 145 -4.53 -0.13 -10.04
CA PRO A 145 -5.80 0.31 -9.50
C PRO A 145 -6.40 1.42 -10.38
N LYS A 146 -7.72 1.40 -10.57
CA LYS A 146 -8.48 2.42 -11.30
C LYS A 146 -8.73 3.67 -10.47
N THR A 147 -8.72 3.53 -9.15
CA THR A 147 -8.98 4.60 -8.19
C THR A 147 -8.01 4.52 -7.01
N LEU A 148 -7.75 5.64 -6.35
CA LEU A 148 -6.93 5.65 -5.14
C LEU A 148 -7.51 4.75 -4.04
N GLY A 149 -8.83 4.66 -3.93
CA GLY A 149 -9.50 3.83 -2.91
C GLY A 149 -9.22 2.34 -3.04
N GLN A 150 -9.02 1.82 -4.26
CA GLN A 150 -8.69 0.40 -4.46
C GLN A 150 -7.34 -0.01 -3.86
N SER A 151 -6.46 0.95 -3.58
CA SER A 151 -5.20 0.68 -2.88
C SER A 151 -5.38 0.42 -1.39
N GLY A 152 -6.50 0.86 -0.78
CA GLY A 152 -6.71 0.88 0.67
C GLY A 152 -6.33 2.21 1.34
N LEU A 153 -5.65 3.13 0.64
CA LEU A 153 -5.23 4.41 1.21
C LEU A 153 -6.42 5.30 1.63
N VAL A 154 -7.47 5.32 0.82
CA VAL A 154 -8.70 6.11 1.05
C VAL A 154 -9.93 5.20 0.95
N PRO A 155 -11.09 5.62 1.48
CA PRO A 155 -12.25 4.73 1.53
C PRO A 155 -12.81 4.42 0.14
N ASP A 156 -13.21 3.17 -0.08
CA ASP A 156 -14.00 2.72 -1.22
C ASP A 156 -15.03 1.64 -0.80
N ALA A 157 -15.59 0.91 -1.77
CA ALA A 157 -16.53 -0.17 -1.49
C ALA A 157 -15.89 -1.38 -0.79
N ALA A 158 -14.62 -1.66 -1.06
CA ALA A 158 -13.88 -2.78 -0.46
C ALA A 158 -13.25 -2.42 0.89
N TYR A 159 -12.88 -1.15 1.06
CA TYR A 159 -12.21 -0.57 2.24
C TYR A 159 -13.05 0.59 2.79
N PRO A 160 -13.97 0.34 3.74
CA PRO A 160 -14.69 1.41 4.40
C PRO A 160 -13.74 2.30 5.21
N PHE A 161 -14.20 3.49 5.60
CA PHE A 161 -13.34 4.50 6.23
C PHE A 161 -12.53 3.99 7.42
N TYR A 162 -13.13 3.24 8.33
CA TYR A 162 -12.45 2.72 9.52
C TYR A 162 -11.43 1.60 9.21
N VAL A 163 -11.27 1.19 7.95
CA VAL A 163 -10.28 0.21 7.51
C VAL A 163 -9.24 0.87 6.60
N SER A 164 -9.49 2.04 6.02
CA SER A 164 -8.54 2.69 5.11
C SER A 164 -7.45 3.46 5.85
N ALA A 165 -6.27 3.61 5.22
CA ALA A 165 -5.12 4.28 5.83
C ALA A 165 -5.39 5.71 6.29
N ILE A 166 -6.20 6.46 5.53
CA ILE A 166 -6.51 7.87 5.84
C ILE A 166 -7.21 8.03 7.21
N SER A 167 -7.78 6.97 7.77
CA SER A 167 -8.38 6.99 9.11
C SER A 167 -7.38 7.30 10.22
N HIS A 168 -6.09 7.04 10.01
CA HIS A 168 -5.01 7.46 10.91
C HIS A 168 -4.97 8.97 11.12
N LEU A 169 -5.43 9.76 10.14
CA LEU A 169 -5.48 11.21 10.21
C LEU A 169 -6.69 11.75 11.01
N LYS A 170 -7.57 10.87 11.53
CA LYS A 170 -8.78 11.26 12.26
C LYS A 170 -8.50 12.21 13.42
N LYS A 171 -7.53 11.88 14.27
CA LYS A 171 -7.17 12.71 15.44
C LYS A 171 -6.64 14.07 15.00
N LEU A 172 -5.76 14.09 14.01
CA LEU A 172 -5.20 15.32 13.45
C LEU A 172 -6.31 16.23 12.90
N VAL A 173 -7.20 15.70 12.05
CA VAL A 173 -8.33 16.47 11.49
C VAL A 173 -9.25 17.02 12.58
N ASN A 174 -9.54 16.24 13.61
CA ASN A 174 -10.37 16.70 14.73
C ASN A 174 -9.72 17.83 15.52
N ASN A 175 -8.38 17.87 15.59
CA ASN A 175 -7.64 18.86 16.37
C ASN A 175 -7.42 20.17 15.60
N VAL A 176 -7.06 20.10 14.31
CA VAL A 176 -6.64 21.28 13.52
C VAL A 176 -7.62 21.70 12.42
N GLY A 177 -8.72 20.97 12.25
CA GLY A 177 -9.69 21.18 11.18
C GLY A 177 -9.32 20.49 9.87
N ILE A 178 -10.34 20.17 9.07
CA ILE A 178 -10.16 19.46 7.80
C ILE A 178 -9.41 20.30 6.77
N GLU A 179 -9.61 21.61 6.76
CA GLU A 179 -9.02 22.54 5.81
C GLU A 179 -7.49 22.58 5.96
N THR A 180 -7.01 22.53 7.21
CA THR A 180 -5.59 22.51 7.56
C THR A 180 -4.88 21.24 7.09
N VAL A 181 -5.61 20.13 6.97
CA VAL A 181 -5.07 18.83 6.54
C VAL A 181 -5.25 18.60 5.04
N ALA A 182 -6.45 18.87 4.51
CA ALA A 182 -6.83 18.53 3.15
C ALA A 182 -5.96 19.24 2.10
N ALA A 183 -5.76 20.55 2.25
CA ALA A 183 -5.02 21.34 1.27
C ALA A 183 -3.56 20.87 1.10
N PRO A 184 -2.71 20.80 2.14
CA PRO A 184 -1.34 20.31 1.98
C PRO A 184 -1.27 18.84 1.54
N LEU A 185 -2.18 17.97 2.02
CA LEU A 185 -2.20 16.56 1.65
C LEU A 185 -2.47 16.37 0.15
N VAL A 186 -3.50 17.06 -0.37
CA VAL A 186 -3.85 17.04 -1.80
C VAL A 186 -2.77 17.68 -2.65
N TYR A 187 -2.18 18.78 -2.19
CA TYR A 187 -1.08 19.45 -2.88
C TYR A 187 0.13 18.52 -3.04
N GLY A 188 0.61 17.91 -1.95
CA GLY A 188 1.71 16.96 -1.99
C GLY A 188 1.44 15.76 -2.89
N TYR A 189 0.22 15.21 -2.81
CA TYR A 189 -0.22 14.12 -3.68
C TYR A 189 -0.15 14.49 -5.17
N LEU A 190 -0.76 15.60 -5.59
CA LEU A 190 -0.80 15.98 -7.01
C LEU A 190 0.55 16.40 -7.55
N LYS A 191 1.30 17.22 -6.80
CA LYS A 191 2.65 17.65 -7.16
C LYS A 191 3.54 16.45 -7.39
N THR A 192 3.57 15.53 -6.42
CA THR A 192 4.44 14.36 -6.47
C THR A 192 4.01 13.38 -7.55
N LEU A 193 2.71 13.15 -7.75
CA LEU A 193 2.24 12.24 -8.79
C LEU A 193 2.57 12.75 -10.20
N SER A 194 2.53 14.08 -10.43
CA SER A 194 2.98 14.68 -11.70
C SER A 194 4.47 14.44 -11.92
N LEU A 195 5.29 14.73 -10.92
CA LEU A 195 6.75 14.57 -11.00
C LEU A 195 7.16 13.11 -11.22
N LEU A 196 6.48 12.17 -10.55
CA LEU A 196 6.67 10.74 -10.76
C LEU A 196 6.31 10.31 -12.19
N ALA A 197 5.18 10.79 -12.71
CA ALA A 197 4.75 10.49 -14.08
C ALA A 197 5.72 11.06 -15.13
N GLU A 198 6.20 12.29 -14.94
CA GLU A 198 7.20 12.93 -15.80
C GLU A 198 8.55 12.20 -15.78
N SER A 199 8.85 11.46 -14.71
CA SER A 199 10.08 10.68 -14.54
C SER A 199 9.86 9.17 -14.70
N GLU A 200 8.71 8.72 -15.22
CA GLU A 200 8.32 7.31 -15.21
C GLU A 200 9.37 6.38 -15.84
N SER A 201 9.92 6.74 -16.99
CA SER A 201 10.95 5.94 -17.68
C SER A 201 12.23 5.79 -16.86
N GLU A 202 12.73 6.88 -16.27
CA GLU A 202 13.92 6.88 -15.41
C GLU A 202 13.68 6.04 -14.15
N LEU A 203 12.53 6.20 -13.51
CA LEU A 203 12.18 5.47 -12.29
C LEU A 203 11.93 3.98 -12.53
N ASN A 204 11.35 3.63 -13.68
CA ASN A 204 11.21 2.24 -14.10
C ASN A 204 12.59 1.59 -14.31
N SER A 205 13.49 2.30 -15.02
CA SER A 205 14.86 1.82 -15.26
C SER A 205 15.61 1.64 -13.94
N LEU A 206 15.46 2.59 -13.01
CA LEU A 206 16.00 2.52 -11.66
C LEU A 206 15.46 1.29 -10.91
N MET A 207 14.14 1.06 -10.88
CA MET A 207 13.57 -0.08 -10.16
C MET A 207 14.12 -1.43 -10.68
N LEU A 208 14.34 -1.55 -12.00
CA LEU A 208 14.94 -2.73 -12.62
C LEU A 208 16.38 -3.01 -12.15
N THR A 209 17.11 -2.02 -11.63
CA THR A 209 18.44 -2.26 -11.05
C THR A 209 18.41 -2.90 -9.67
N PHE A 210 17.25 -2.87 -8.99
CA PHE A 210 17.08 -3.40 -7.63
C PHE A 210 16.39 -4.76 -7.57
N ILE A 211 15.75 -5.20 -8.65
CA ILE A 211 14.96 -6.44 -8.65
C ILE A 211 15.45 -7.40 -9.74
N ASP A 212 15.36 -8.69 -9.44
CA ASP A 212 15.44 -9.72 -10.47
C ASP A 212 14.02 -10.07 -10.92
N ILE A 213 13.69 -9.69 -12.16
CA ILE A 213 12.35 -9.86 -12.73
C ILE A 213 11.92 -11.33 -12.87
N GLN A 214 12.87 -12.27 -12.87
CA GLN A 214 12.61 -13.71 -13.01
C GLN A 214 12.40 -14.40 -11.67
N SER A 215 12.95 -13.85 -10.57
CA SER A 215 12.97 -14.53 -9.27
C SER A 215 12.32 -13.75 -8.13
N THR A 216 12.03 -12.46 -8.31
CA THR A 216 11.40 -11.62 -7.27
C THR A 216 9.88 -11.87 -7.24
N PRO A 217 9.31 -12.54 -6.21
CA PRO A 217 7.88 -12.79 -6.19
C PRO A 217 7.10 -11.51 -5.85
N ILE A 218 5.94 -11.33 -6.47
CA ILE A 218 4.94 -10.32 -6.13
C ILE A 218 3.70 -11.06 -5.62
N ARG A 219 3.27 -10.79 -4.39
CA ARG A 219 2.06 -11.40 -3.83
C ARG A 219 0.85 -11.00 -4.67
N VAL A 220 -0.06 -11.94 -4.85
CA VAL A 220 -1.35 -11.74 -5.51
C VAL A 220 -2.45 -12.16 -4.54
N ALA A 221 -3.25 -11.19 -4.09
CA ALA A 221 -4.45 -11.48 -3.32
C ALA A 221 -5.62 -11.77 -4.27
N ILE A 222 -5.93 -13.06 -4.48
CA ILE A 222 -7.11 -13.47 -5.27
C ILE A 222 -8.42 -13.36 -4.48
N ARG A 223 -8.32 -13.27 -3.15
CA ARG A 223 -9.43 -13.12 -2.19
C ARG A 223 -8.92 -12.46 -0.90
N LYS A 224 -9.82 -11.82 -0.15
CA LYS A 224 -9.51 -11.25 1.17
C LYS A 224 -9.12 -12.34 2.18
N SER A 225 -8.03 -12.13 2.93
CA SER A 225 -7.55 -13.07 3.96
C SER A 225 -8.62 -13.47 4.96
N LYS A 226 -9.43 -12.49 5.43
CA LYS A 226 -10.57 -12.70 6.34
C LYS A 226 -11.54 -13.79 5.88
N SER A 227 -11.76 -13.92 4.57
CA SER A 227 -12.65 -14.95 4.02
C SER A 227 -12.11 -16.35 4.29
N TYR A 228 -10.80 -16.54 4.15
CA TYR A 228 -10.13 -17.80 4.48
C TYR A 228 -10.10 -18.04 5.98
N SER A 229 -9.79 -17.02 6.78
CA SER A 229 -9.80 -17.14 8.25
C SER A 229 -11.17 -17.58 8.76
N ASN A 230 -12.24 -16.98 8.25
CA ASN A 230 -13.61 -17.35 8.61
C ASN A 230 -13.94 -18.79 8.19
N PHE A 231 -13.44 -19.26 7.05
CA PHE A 231 -13.58 -20.65 6.62
C PHE A 231 -12.87 -21.62 7.57
N LEU A 232 -11.59 -21.38 7.86
CA LEU A 232 -10.77 -22.24 8.73
C LEU A 232 -11.30 -22.30 10.16
N ASN A 233 -11.97 -21.23 10.62
CA ASN A 233 -12.59 -21.14 11.93
C ASN A 233 -14.04 -21.66 11.96
N GLY A 234 -14.55 -22.22 10.84
CA GLY A 234 -15.90 -22.76 10.75
C GLY A 234 -17.02 -21.70 10.86
N ILE A 235 -16.67 -20.42 10.78
CA ILE A 235 -17.63 -19.30 10.72
C ILE A 235 -18.36 -19.33 9.39
N TYR A 236 -17.61 -19.61 8.30
CA TYR A 236 -18.20 -19.81 6.99
C TYR A 236 -18.34 -21.28 6.62
N LYS A 237 -19.54 -21.67 6.19
CA LYS A 237 -19.73 -22.94 5.46
C LYS A 237 -19.22 -22.78 4.03
N GLN A 238 -18.82 -23.87 3.38
CA GLN A 238 -18.33 -23.85 1.99
C GLN A 238 -19.30 -23.16 1.01
N LYS A 239 -20.61 -23.19 1.29
CA LYS A 239 -21.67 -22.53 0.51
C LYS A 239 -21.73 -21.00 0.67
N GLU A 240 -20.99 -20.45 1.64
CA GLU A 240 -20.95 -19.02 1.94
C GLU A 240 -19.76 -18.34 1.24
N PHE A 241 -18.89 -19.13 0.61
CA PHE A 241 -18.04 -18.63 -0.47
C PHE A 241 -18.93 -18.32 -1.67
N GLN A 242 -19.01 -17.03 -2.05
CA GLN A 242 -19.68 -16.65 -3.30
C GLN A 242 -19.09 -17.40 -4.52
N ILE A 243 -17.79 -17.72 -4.44
CA ILE A 243 -17.05 -18.53 -5.40
C ILE A 243 -16.28 -19.59 -4.61
N PRO A 244 -16.55 -20.90 -4.79
CA PRO A 244 -15.85 -21.98 -4.10
C PRO A 244 -14.32 -21.86 -4.20
N PRO A 245 -13.56 -22.33 -3.19
CA PRO A 245 -12.11 -22.39 -3.30
C PRO A 245 -11.65 -23.22 -4.50
N ILE A 246 -10.70 -22.70 -5.28
CA ILE A 246 -10.05 -23.46 -6.36
C ILE A 246 -9.14 -24.55 -5.77
N PRO A 247 -8.71 -25.57 -6.56
CA PRO A 247 -7.90 -26.67 -6.04
C PRO A 247 -6.65 -26.23 -5.27
N SER A 248 -5.97 -25.15 -5.72
CA SER A 248 -4.79 -24.61 -5.03
C SER A 248 -5.12 -23.80 -3.77
N GLU A 249 -6.29 -23.14 -3.68
CA GLU A 249 -6.79 -22.59 -2.41
C GLU A 249 -7.07 -23.74 -1.43
N GLN A 250 -7.79 -24.77 -1.89
CA GLN A 250 -8.20 -25.92 -1.10
C GLN A 250 -7.01 -26.68 -0.52
N ALA A 251 -5.98 -26.97 -1.32
CA ALA A 251 -4.78 -27.67 -0.86
C ALA A 251 -4.04 -26.90 0.26
N GLN A 252 -4.05 -25.57 0.22
CA GLN A 252 -3.47 -24.72 1.26
C GLN A 252 -4.36 -24.69 2.52
N LEU A 253 -5.68 -24.56 2.34
CA LEU A 253 -6.65 -24.56 3.44
C LEU A 253 -6.68 -25.89 4.21
N GLU A 254 -6.47 -27.03 3.54
CA GLU A 254 -6.35 -28.35 4.17
C GLU A 254 -5.17 -28.44 5.14
N ARG A 255 -4.12 -27.65 4.92
CA ARG A 255 -2.99 -27.49 5.84
C ARG A 255 -3.22 -26.46 6.94
N ARG A 256 -4.41 -25.84 6.96
CA ARG A 256 -4.77 -24.71 7.81
C ARG A 256 -3.97 -23.43 7.53
N ASP A 257 -3.46 -23.28 6.31
CA ASP A 257 -2.81 -22.04 5.85
C ASP A 257 -3.85 -21.07 5.26
N ILE A 258 -3.61 -19.77 5.41
CA ILE A 258 -4.25 -18.76 4.58
C ILE A 258 -3.58 -18.82 3.20
N PRO A 259 -4.32 -19.06 2.11
CA PRO A 259 -3.75 -19.19 0.77
C PRO A 259 -2.87 -17.99 0.38
N TYR A 260 -1.66 -18.31 -0.08
CA TYR A 260 -0.66 -17.36 -0.52
C TYR A 260 -0.32 -17.64 -1.98
N PHE A 261 -0.63 -16.66 -2.83
CA PHE A 261 -0.30 -16.71 -4.24
C PHE A 261 0.65 -15.60 -4.61
N PHE A 262 1.45 -15.83 -5.65
CA PHE A 262 2.36 -14.84 -6.17
C PHE A 262 2.55 -15.00 -7.68
N ARG A 263 3.22 -14.04 -8.28
CA ARG A 263 3.70 -14.07 -9.66
C ARG A 263 5.12 -13.52 -9.72
N PHE A 264 5.77 -13.65 -10.87
CA PHE A 264 7.00 -12.92 -11.15
C PHE A 264 6.69 -11.65 -11.95
N PRO A 265 7.53 -10.60 -11.88
CA PRO A 265 7.33 -9.34 -12.62
C PRO A 265 7.08 -9.54 -14.12
N ASN A 266 7.79 -10.49 -14.73
CA ASN A 266 7.73 -10.79 -16.16
C ASN A 266 6.76 -11.91 -16.56
N ASP A 267 5.96 -12.41 -15.60
CA ASP A 267 5.07 -13.55 -15.80
C ASP A 267 3.68 -13.27 -15.21
N GLU A 268 2.65 -13.51 -16.01
CA GLU A 268 1.26 -13.40 -15.56
C GLU A 268 0.76 -14.67 -14.85
N THR A 269 1.52 -15.76 -14.95
CA THR A 269 1.19 -17.03 -14.31
C THR A 269 1.13 -16.85 -12.79
N LEU A 270 0.07 -17.39 -12.19
CA LEU A 270 -0.06 -17.44 -10.74
C LEU A 270 0.66 -18.68 -10.20
N TYR A 271 1.38 -18.51 -9.10
CA TYR A 271 2.12 -19.54 -8.42
C TYR A 271 1.69 -19.63 -6.95
N TYR A 272 1.89 -20.80 -6.36
CA TYR A 272 1.86 -21.01 -4.91
C TYR A 272 2.98 -21.99 -4.52
N TYR A 273 3.31 -22.09 -3.24
CA TYR A 273 4.33 -23.03 -2.77
C TYR A 273 3.71 -24.38 -2.37
N ASP A 274 4.13 -25.46 -3.03
CA ASP A 274 3.82 -26.85 -2.65
C ASP A 274 4.89 -27.46 -1.75
N ASN A 275 6.08 -26.91 -1.79
CA ASN A 275 6.96 -26.89 -0.64
C ASN A 275 7.64 -25.52 -0.69
N PHE A 276 8.13 -25.03 0.44
CA PHE A 276 8.58 -23.63 0.56
C PHE A 276 9.58 -23.17 -0.52
N LEU A 277 10.27 -24.10 -1.17
CA LEU A 277 11.28 -23.82 -2.19
C LEU A 277 10.78 -24.03 -3.63
N ASN A 278 9.68 -24.76 -3.83
CA ASN A 278 9.22 -25.15 -5.15
C ASN A 278 7.91 -24.42 -5.51
N PRO A 279 7.97 -23.39 -6.38
CA PRO A 279 6.77 -22.78 -6.94
C PRO A 279 6.01 -23.78 -7.83
N ILE A 280 4.70 -23.91 -7.61
CA ILE A 280 3.78 -24.63 -8.49
C ILE A 280 2.88 -23.65 -9.21
N LYS A 281 2.78 -23.82 -10.53
CA LYS A 281 1.87 -23.07 -11.40
C LYS A 281 0.42 -23.43 -11.07
N VAL A 282 -0.40 -22.41 -10.85
CA VAL A 282 -1.86 -22.56 -10.81
C VAL A 282 -2.38 -22.67 -12.24
N PRO A 283 -3.17 -23.70 -12.59
CA PRO A 283 -3.74 -23.82 -13.92
C PRO A 283 -4.59 -22.59 -14.30
N ALA A 284 -4.36 -22.03 -15.49
CA ALA A 284 -5.08 -20.83 -15.95
C ALA A 284 -6.61 -20.99 -15.95
N LYS A 285 -7.10 -22.21 -16.22
CA LYS A 285 -8.52 -22.54 -16.18
C LYS A 285 -9.14 -22.37 -14.78
N ASP A 286 -8.36 -22.54 -13.72
CA ASP A 286 -8.85 -22.47 -12.34
C ASP A 286 -9.04 -21.02 -11.89
N VAL A 287 -8.26 -20.10 -12.46
CA VAL A 287 -8.36 -18.65 -12.17
C VAL A 287 -9.21 -17.89 -13.19
N SER A 288 -9.72 -18.58 -14.21
CA SER A 288 -10.63 -18.02 -15.22
C SER A 288 -11.92 -17.54 -14.56
N GLY A 289 -12.15 -16.22 -14.60
CA GLY A 289 -13.32 -15.59 -13.95
C GLY A 289 -13.06 -14.99 -12.57
N MET A 290 -11.86 -15.13 -12.02
CA MET A 290 -11.47 -14.35 -10.84
C MET A 290 -11.26 -12.89 -11.23
N ILE A 291 -11.86 -11.97 -10.46
CA ILE A 291 -11.65 -10.53 -10.64
C ILE A 291 -10.30 -10.17 -10.01
N LEU A 292 -9.24 -10.24 -10.81
CA LEU A 292 -7.93 -9.73 -10.45
C LEU A 292 -7.80 -8.28 -10.95
N LEU A 293 -7.11 -7.45 -10.18
CA LEU A 293 -6.68 -6.15 -10.70
C LEU A 293 -5.76 -6.38 -11.91
N LYS A 294 -5.84 -5.45 -12.88
CA LYS A 294 -4.89 -5.44 -13.99
C LYS A 294 -3.51 -5.18 -13.40
N LYS A 295 -2.50 -5.88 -13.90
CA LYS A 295 -1.13 -5.78 -13.41
C LYS A 295 -0.24 -5.12 -14.45
N ARG A 296 0.85 -4.47 -14.01
CA ARG A 296 1.94 -4.05 -14.90
C ARG A 296 2.79 -5.28 -15.20
N ILE A 297 3.11 -5.46 -16.49
CA ILE A 297 4.05 -6.48 -16.96
C ILE A 297 5.43 -5.84 -17.00
N VAL A 298 6.43 -6.58 -16.56
CA VAL A 298 7.83 -6.15 -16.57
C VAL A 298 8.60 -6.97 -17.60
N SER A 299 9.19 -6.32 -18.60
CA SER A 299 10.19 -6.91 -19.46
C SER A 299 11.60 -6.54 -18.96
N GLU A 300 12.64 -7.07 -19.60
CA GLU A 300 14.05 -6.78 -19.22
C GLU A 300 14.37 -5.28 -19.20
N ASN A 301 13.69 -4.46 -20.01
CA ASN A 301 14.01 -3.05 -20.18
C ASN A 301 12.82 -2.11 -19.91
N GLU A 302 11.63 -2.64 -19.62
CA GLU A 302 10.42 -1.82 -19.56
C GLU A 302 9.44 -2.35 -18.51
N ILE A 303 8.80 -1.43 -17.78
CA ILE A 303 7.64 -1.74 -16.96
C ILE A 303 6.46 -1.01 -17.57
N THR A 304 5.45 -1.75 -18.06
CA THR A 304 4.29 -1.17 -18.74
C THR A 304 3.66 -0.07 -17.87
N PRO A 305 3.36 1.12 -18.39
CA PRO A 305 2.75 2.19 -17.60
C PRO A 305 1.43 1.78 -16.95
N ASN A 306 1.07 2.41 -15.83
CA ASN A 306 -0.27 2.22 -15.27
C ASN A 306 -1.31 2.92 -16.18
N PRO A 307 -2.18 2.16 -16.89
CA PRO A 307 -3.13 2.74 -17.85
C PRO A 307 -4.19 3.64 -17.19
N HIS A 308 -4.31 3.58 -15.86
CA HIS A 308 -5.28 4.34 -15.09
C HIS A 308 -4.66 5.56 -14.38
N LEU A 309 -3.37 5.84 -14.59
CA LEU A 309 -2.68 6.94 -13.90
C LEU A 309 -3.37 8.30 -14.09
N ASN A 310 -3.80 8.61 -15.32
CA ASN A 310 -4.56 9.83 -15.62
C ASN A 310 -5.91 9.90 -14.87
N GLN A 311 -6.59 8.76 -14.72
CA GLN A 311 -7.84 8.69 -13.96
C GLN A 311 -7.58 8.86 -12.45
N ILE A 312 -6.53 8.25 -11.93
CA ILE A 312 -6.08 8.38 -10.54
C ILE A 312 -5.69 9.83 -10.24
N PHE A 313 -4.98 10.49 -11.15
CA PHE A 313 -4.60 11.90 -11.02
C PHE A 313 -5.84 12.79 -10.90
N ARG A 314 -6.84 12.60 -11.76
CA ARG A 314 -8.09 13.39 -11.75
C ARG A 314 -9.01 13.08 -10.56
N THR A 315 -9.11 11.83 -10.15
CA THR A 315 -10.12 11.41 -9.15
C THR A 315 -9.55 11.28 -7.73
N GLY A 316 -8.23 11.14 -7.59
CA GLY A 316 -7.54 10.97 -6.31
C GLY A 316 -7.80 12.11 -5.31
N PRO A 317 -7.68 13.39 -5.69
CA PRO A 317 -7.92 14.52 -4.79
C PRO A 317 -9.32 14.49 -4.18
N LEU A 318 -10.32 14.19 -5.02
CA LEU A 318 -11.72 14.10 -4.58
C LEU A 318 -11.93 12.95 -3.60
N GLN A 319 -11.24 11.82 -3.81
CA GLN A 319 -11.29 10.67 -2.90
C GLN A 319 -10.60 10.96 -1.57
N ILE A 320 -9.46 11.66 -1.58
CA ILE A 320 -8.77 12.14 -0.37
C ILE A 320 -9.70 13.05 0.43
N ILE A 321 -10.24 14.10 -0.20
CA ILE A 321 -11.15 15.05 0.45
C ILE A 321 -12.38 14.33 0.99
N ARG A 322 -13.01 13.44 0.21
CA ARG A 322 -14.15 12.65 0.67
C ARG A 322 -13.78 11.78 1.87
N GLY A 323 -12.61 11.13 1.84
CA GLY A 323 -12.07 10.36 2.96
C GLY A 323 -11.91 11.19 4.23
N LEU A 324 -11.41 12.42 4.10
CA LEU A 324 -11.30 13.34 5.23
C LEU A 324 -12.68 13.83 5.71
N CYS A 325 -13.63 14.09 4.81
CA CYS A 325 -15.00 14.48 5.20
C CYS A 325 -15.75 13.38 5.98
N TYR A 326 -15.41 12.10 5.78
CA TYR A 326 -15.96 11.03 6.63
C TYR A 326 -15.58 11.20 8.11
N ILE A 327 -14.43 11.81 8.42
CA ILE A 327 -13.99 12.11 9.79
C ILE A 327 -14.92 13.11 10.45
N THR A 328 -15.31 14.15 9.71
CA THR A 328 -16.06 15.28 10.23
C THR A 328 -17.58 15.04 10.24
N ARG A 329 -18.08 13.83 9.91
CA ARG A 329 -19.52 13.50 9.83
C ARG A 329 -20.36 13.69 11.11
N HIS A 330 -19.82 14.25 12.18
CA HIS A 330 -20.62 15.01 13.14
C HIS A 330 -21.33 16.24 12.53
N PHE A 331 -20.87 16.76 11.38
CA PHE A 331 -21.50 17.87 10.67
C PHE A 331 -22.79 17.50 9.91
N GLU A 332 -22.97 16.25 9.47
CA GLU A 332 -24.21 15.85 8.77
C GLU A 332 -25.45 15.94 9.68
N SER A 333 -25.30 15.78 11.00
CA SER A 333 -26.42 15.96 11.94
C SER A 333 -26.83 17.44 12.10
N LYS A 334 -25.87 18.38 11.96
CA LYS A 334 -26.08 19.81 12.18
C LYS A 334 -26.44 20.59 10.91
N TYR A 335 -26.12 20.05 9.73
CA TYR A 335 -26.25 20.73 8.43
C TYR A 335 -27.06 19.94 7.39
N LYS A 336 -27.91 19.00 7.82
CA LYS A 336 -28.89 18.28 6.97
C LYS A 336 -29.78 19.22 6.12
N SER A 337 -29.86 20.50 6.45
CA SER A 337 -30.61 21.52 5.72
C SER A 337 -29.79 22.34 4.71
N THR A 338 -28.46 22.27 4.69
CA THR A 338 -27.64 23.04 3.75
C THR A 338 -27.06 22.14 2.67
N ASN A 339 -27.71 22.18 1.51
CA ASN A 339 -27.37 21.52 0.25
C ASN A 339 -26.03 22.02 -0.38
N ILE A 340 -25.11 22.57 0.41
CA ILE A 340 -23.94 23.34 -0.07
C ILE A 340 -22.79 22.44 -0.54
N LEU A 341 -22.71 21.20 -0.05
CA LEU A 341 -21.67 20.25 -0.46
C LEU A 341 -22.01 19.45 -1.72
N SER A 342 -23.22 19.58 -2.28
CA SER A 342 -23.72 18.65 -3.31
C SER A 342 -23.34 19.00 -4.76
N LYS A 343 -22.68 20.14 -5.04
CA LYS A 343 -22.20 20.41 -6.42
C LYS A 343 -21.16 21.53 -6.57
N TYR A 344 -21.19 22.54 -5.71
CA TYR A 344 -20.44 23.79 -5.95
C TYR A 344 -19.15 23.94 -5.12
N GLY A 345 -19.07 23.41 -3.91
CA GLY A 345 -17.86 23.55 -3.07
C GLY A 345 -16.61 22.84 -3.61
N MET A 346 -16.79 21.65 -4.18
CA MET A 346 -15.70 20.90 -4.82
C MET A 346 -15.32 21.49 -6.18
N ALA A 347 -16.31 21.94 -6.97
CA ALA A 347 -16.04 22.62 -8.25
C ALA A 347 -15.32 23.96 -8.04
N TYR A 348 -15.61 24.69 -6.97
CA TYR A 348 -14.93 25.96 -6.65
C TYR A 348 -13.49 25.75 -6.18
N LEU A 349 -13.23 24.76 -5.31
CA LEU A 349 -11.86 24.36 -4.95
C LEU A 349 -11.08 23.82 -6.16
N TRP A 350 -11.77 23.17 -7.09
CA TRP A 350 -11.19 22.69 -8.34
C TRP A 350 -10.90 23.84 -9.31
N ASP A 351 -11.81 24.80 -9.50
CA ASP A 351 -11.65 25.87 -10.48
C ASP A 351 -10.69 26.96 -10.00
N GLU A 352 -10.81 27.46 -8.77
CA GLU A 352 -10.00 28.58 -8.28
C GLU A 352 -8.56 28.15 -7.98
N TYR A 353 -8.36 26.99 -7.34
CA TYR A 353 -7.01 26.58 -6.94
C TYR A 353 -6.19 26.00 -8.11
N PHE A 354 -6.82 25.32 -9.08
CA PHE A 354 -6.11 24.77 -10.24
C PHE A 354 -6.00 25.73 -11.44
N LYS A 355 -6.98 26.62 -11.71
CA LYS A 355 -6.82 27.62 -12.79
C LYS A 355 -5.68 28.60 -12.49
N ILE A 356 -5.44 28.91 -11.21
CA ILE A 356 -4.41 29.87 -10.82
C ILE A 356 -3.00 29.25 -10.91
N LYS A 357 -2.80 27.96 -10.63
CA LYS A 357 -1.46 27.34 -10.71
C LYS A 357 -1.12 26.66 -12.04
N LEU A 358 -2.07 26.02 -12.74
CA LEU A 358 -1.77 25.37 -14.04
C LEU A 358 -1.48 26.38 -15.16
N LYS A 359 -2.08 27.58 -15.11
CA LYS A 359 -1.70 28.66 -16.04
C LYS A 359 -0.26 29.14 -15.84
N CYS A 360 0.27 29.07 -14.62
CA CYS A 360 1.65 29.48 -14.33
C CYS A 360 2.70 28.41 -14.63
N SER A 361 2.32 27.14 -14.77
CA SER A 361 3.26 26.03 -15.03
C SER A 361 3.24 25.49 -16.46
N LEU A 362 2.25 25.87 -17.28
CA LEU A 362 2.14 25.47 -18.70
C LEU A 362 2.41 26.62 -19.69
N GLN A 363 2.88 27.77 -19.19
CA GLN A 363 3.26 28.94 -20.01
C GLN A 363 4.76 29.27 -19.94
N ASN A 364 5.59 28.37 -19.39
CA ASN A 364 7.06 28.46 -19.47
C ASN A 364 7.63 27.23 -20.17
#